data_AF-A0A932MCD5-F1
#
_entry.id   AF-A0A932MCD5-F1
#
_cell.length_a   1.000
_cell.length_b   1.000
_cell.length_c   1.000
_cell.angle_alpha   90.00
_cell.angle_beta   90.00
_cell.angle_gamma   90.00
#
_symmetry.space_group_name_H-M   'P 1'
#
loop_
_entity.id
_entity.type
_entity.pdbx_description
1 polymer ?
#
loop_
_entity_poly.entity_id
_entity_poly.type
_entity_poly.pdbx_seq_one_letter_code
_entity_poly.pdbx_strand_id
1 'polypeptide(L)'
;VRFLNATSEEEKARFDWMGYVGSFITIAAFIPLPFAGYWLGREIYQFSEQMGVSMMGGSFAWLWILQAMLIGSLFFAANFYLWLGMGRIPGAERYVKFQVPMMLVLALGFVVWATPRSIIATGPEMAAMGGSHHPFLGLFGVMAAKNTAVNLMILTTFLSFMLYRRGNRVAAVAWAGTAKAVQALAVSAAAAVVLFYGVYSYYVPSNVRIGYSAYQVLAVLGAMAVFTAIDIPMLRGARQIGSIRWGMIPARAQYALFFLAITFTWLMGLMGYIRSGIRQYWHVYGRVADESAHAYTMTHGHATLIVTRR
;
A
#
# COMPACT_ATOMS: atom_id res chain seq x y z
N VAL A 1 -5.34 -11.63 20.36
CA VAL A 1 -6.09 -12.03 21.57
C VAL A 1 -5.17 -12.77 22.51
N ARG A 2 -4.46 -13.81 22.05
CA ARG A 2 -3.53 -14.56 22.92
C ARG A 2 -2.44 -13.70 23.60
N PHE A 3 -1.82 -12.74 22.91
CA PHE A 3 -0.88 -11.80 23.56
C PHE A 3 -1.52 -10.98 24.69
N LEU A 4 -2.74 -10.48 24.48
CA LEU A 4 -3.44 -9.62 25.45
C LEU A 4 -3.91 -10.40 26.68
N ASN A 5 -4.14 -11.71 26.52
CA ASN A 5 -4.56 -12.61 27.59
C ASN A 5 -3.40 -13.39 28.23
N ALA A 6 -2.17 -13.21 27.73
CA ALA A 6 -1.00 -13.91 28.24
C ALA A 6 -0.61 -13.37 29.61
N THR A 7 -0.53 -14.26 30.60
CA THR A 7 -0.18 -13.92 31.98
C THR A 7 1.30 -14.08 32.27
N SER A 8 1.99 -14.98 31.55
CA SER A 8 3.44 -15.19 31.69
C SER A 8 4.24 -14.34 30.70
N GLU A 9 5.44 -13.95 31.12
CA GLU A 9 6.37 -13.19 30.29
C GLU A 9 6.86 -14.00 29.07
N GLU A 10 7.01 -15.31 29.22
CA GLU A 10 7.39 -16.21 28.13
C GLU A 10 6.31 -16.27 27.04
N GLU A 11 5.03 -16.37 27.43
CA GLU A 11 3.94 -16.39 26.46
C GLU A 11 3.79 -15.05 25.73
N LYS A 12 3.93 -13.93 26.45
CA LYS A 12 3.96 -12.60 25.83
C LYS A 12 5.11 -12.51 24.83
N ALA A 13 6.31 -12.92 25.21
CA ALA A 13 7.47 -12.92 24.32
C ALA A 13 7.24 -13.78 23.06
N ARG A 14 6.67 -14.98 23.22
CA ARG A 14 6.32 -15.87 22.10
C ARG A 14 5.31 -15.24 21.15
N PHE A 15 4.19 -14.73 21.66
CA PHE A 15 3.15 -14.13 20.81
C PHE A 15 3.60 -12.83 20.17
N ASP A 16 4.47 -12.08 20.84
CA ASP A 16 5.08 -10.88 20.29
C ASP A 16 6.02 -11.20 19.11
N TRP A 17 6.84 -12.26 19.26
CA TRP A 17 7.66 -12.78 18.18
C TRP A 17 6.82 -13.28 17.00
N MET A 18 5.73 -14.01 17.27
CA MET A 18 4.80 -14.45 16.22
C MET A 18 4.18 -13.26 15.47
N GLY A 19 3.75 -12.22 16.18
CA GLY A 19 3.20 -11.00 15.58
C GLY A 19 4.20 -10.29 14.67
N TYR A 20 5.48 -10.27 15.08
CA TYR A 20 6.57 -9.73 14.26
C TYR A 20 6.79 -10.54 12.98
N VAL A 21 6.89 -11.87 13.09
CA VAL A 21 7.09 -12.76 11.93
C VAL A 21 5.92 -12.64 10.95
N GLY A 22 4.69 -12.65 11.47
CA GLY A 22 3.48 -12.43 10.65
C GLY A 22 3.51 -11.09 9.92
N SER A 23 3.85 -10.00 10.63
CA SER A 23 3.96 -8.67 10.02
C SER A 23 5.04 -8.60 8.94
N PHE A 24 6.18 -9.26 9.17
CA PHE A 24 7.27 -9.32 8.19
C PHE A 24 6.83 -10.03 6.92
N ILE A 25 6.23 -11.22 7.04
CA ILE A 25 5.73 -12.00 5.90
C ILE A 25 4.68 -11.18 5.14
N THR A 26 3.74 -10.57 5.86
CA THR A 26 2.68 -9.75 5.25
C THR A 26 3.25 -8.57 4.48
N ILE A 27 4.17 -7.78 5.06
CA ILE A 27 4.77 -6.62 4.37
C ILE A 27 5.57 -7.08 3.14
N ALA A 28 6.36 -8.15 3.27
CA ALA A 28 7.15 -8.69 2.17
C ALA A 28 6.27 -9.19 1.02
N ALA A 29 5.16 -9.87 1.33
CA ALA A 29 4.18 -10.34 0.35
C ALA A 29 3.32 -9.20 -0.22
N PHE A 30 3.11 -8.11 0.53
CA PHE A 30 2.27 -6.99 0.13
C PHE A 30 2.95 -6.09 -0.90
N ILE A 31 4.27 -5.86 -0.75
CA ILE A 31 5.05 -4.96 -1.62
C ILE A 31 4.89 -5.27 -3.12
N PRO A 32 4.91 -6.54 -3.60
CA PRO A 32 4.74 -6.86 -5.01
C PRO A 32 3.30 -6.78 -5.53
N LEU A 33 2.28 -6.80 -4.65
CA LEU A 33 0.87 -6.91 -5.08
C LEU A 33 0.38 -5.75 -5.97
N PRO A 34 0.72 -4.48 -5.69
CA PRO A 34 0.34 -3.37 -6.56
C PRO A 34 0.83 -3.56 -8.00
N PHE A 35 2.01 -4.15 -8.20
CA PHE A 35 2.55 -4.43 -9.54
C PHE A 35 1.66 -5.41 -10.31
N ALA A 36 1.27 -6.53 -9.67
CA ALA A 36 0.36 -7.49 -10.27
C ALA A 36 -0.98 -6.83 -10.64
N GLY A 37 -1.48 -5.92 -9.80
CA GLY A 37 -2.68 -5.14 -10.07
C GLY A 37 -2.53 -4.20 -11.29
N TYR A 38 -1.41 -3.49 -11.41
CA TYR A 38 -1.15 -2.62 -12.56
C TYR A 38 -1.03 -3.39 -13.87
N TRP A 39 -0.34 -4.53 -13.84
CA TRP A 39 -0.19 -5.39 -14.99
C TRP A 39 -1.56 -5.92 -15.45
N LEU A 40 -2.35 -6.48 -14.53
CA LEU A 40 -3.71 -6.94 -14.80
C LEU A 40 -4.60 -5.81 -15.33
N GLY A 41 -4.51 -4.61 -14.75
CA GLY A 41 -5.24 -3.45 -15.23
C GLY A 41 -4.91 -3.13 -16.68
N ARG A 42 -3.62 -3.08 -17.03
CA ARG A 42 -3.18 -2.87 -18.42
C ARG A 42 -3.74 -3.94 -19.37
N GLU A 43 -3.68 -5.21 -19.00
CA GLU A 43 -4.20 -6.31 -19.83
C GLU A 43 -5.71 -6.18 -20.06
N ILE A 44 -6.48 -5.85 -19.01
CA ILE A 44 -7.94 -5.64 -19.12
C ILE A 44 -8.24 -4.49 -20.09
N TYR A 45 -7.55 -3.36 -19.96
CA TYR A 45 -7.75 -2.20 -20.86
C TYR A 45 -7.38 -2.52 -22.31
N GLN A 46 -6.32 -3.31 -22.53
CA GLN A 46 -5.92 -3.74 -23.87
C GLN A 46 -6.92 -4.72 -24.49
N PHE A 47 -7.56 -5.55 -23.68
CA PHE A 47 -8.56 -6.49 -24.15
C PHE A 47 -9.94 -5.83 -24.38
N SER A 48 -10.39 -4.96 -23.48
CA SER A 48 -11.63 -4.20 -23.63
C SER A 48 -11.58 -2.89 -22.85
N GLU A 49 -11.65 -1.77 -23.58
CA GLU A 49 -11.76 -0.44 -22.99
C GLU A 49 -13.04 -0.31 -22.13
N GLN A 50 -14.14 -0.93 -22.55
CA GLN A 50 -15.41 -0.90 -21.81
C GLN A 50 -15.27 -1.55 -20.43
N MET A 51 -14.59 -2.70 -20.31
CA MET A 51 -14.32 -3.32 -19.01
C MET A 51 -13.41 -2.43 -18.16
N GLY A 52 -12.37 -1.86 -18.75
CA GLY A 52 -11.48 -0.92 -18.06
C GLY A 52 -12.23 0.29 -17.50
N VAL A 53 -13.09 0.91 -18.31
CA VAL A 53 -13.92 2.06 -17.90
C VAL A 53 -14.92 1.66 -16.82
N SER A 54 -15.61 0.52 -16.96
CA SER A 54 -16.54 0.00 -15.93
C SER A 54 -15.85 -0.19 -14.58
N MET A 55 -14.57 -0.56 -14.60
CA MET A 55 -13.75 -0.80 -13.42
C MET A 55 -13.32 0.51 -12.74
N MET A 56 -12.72 1.46 -13.48
CA MET A 56 -12.12 2.66 -12.86
C MET A 56 -13.01 3.91 -12.82
N GLY A 57 -14.00 4.02 -13.71
CA GLY A 57 -14.85 5.21 -13.84
C GLY A 57 -16.35 4.92 -13.88
N GLY A 58 -16.75 3.65 -13.99
CA GLY A 58 -18.13 3.21 -14.06
C GLY A 58 -18.66 2.61 -12.76
N SER A 59 -19.44 1.53 -12.89
CA SER A 59 -20.17 0.90 -11.78
C SER A 59 -19.32 0.46 -10.60
N PHE A 60 -18.03 0.19 -10.77
CA PHE A 60 -17.13 -0.23 -9.70
C PHE A 60 -16.24 0.89 -9.12
N ALA A 61 -16.32 2.12 -9.64
CA ALA A 61 -15.39 3.20 -9.27
C ALA A 61 -15.37 3.50 -7.75
N TRP A 62 -16.54 3.51 -7.10
CA TRP A 62 -16.65 3.71 -5.65
C TRP A 62 -16.12 2.55 -4.82
N LEU A 63 -16.22 1.33 -5.33
CA LEU A 63 -15.62 0.17 -4.71
C LEU A 63 -14.08 0.25 -4.78
N TRP A 64 -13.52 0.77 -5.87
CA TRP A 64 -12.10 1.09 -6.00
C TRP A 64 -11.64 2.20 -5.05
N ILE A 65 -12.48 3.21 -4.81
CA ILE A 65 -12.18 4.25 -3.81
C ILE A 65 -12.17 3.64 -2.40
N LEU A 66 -13.15 2.78 -2.08
CA LEU A 66 -13.17 2.06 -0.81
C LEU A 66 -11.91 1.20 -0.64
N GLN A 67 -11.45 0.51 -1.69
CA GLN A 67 -10.19 -0.24 -1.65
C GLN A 67 -8.97 0.66 -1.45
N ALA A 68 -8.92 1.82 -2.10
CA ALA A 68 -7.87 2.82 -1.86
C ALA A 68 -7.84 3.25 -0.39
N MET A 69 -9.00 3.44 0.24
CA MET A 69 -9.09 3.75 1.67
C MET A 69 -8.55 2.62 2.55
N LEU A 70 -8.89 1.37 2.22
CA LEU A 70 -8.38 0.19 2.93
C LEU A 70 -6.86 0.06 2.80
N ILE A 71 -6.33 0.12 1.58
CA ILE A 71 -4.88 0.04 1.31
C ILE A 71 -4.13 1.15 2.06
N GLY A 72 -4.65 2.37 2.02
CA GLY A 72 -4.06 3.48 2.77
C GLY A 72 -4.01 3.22 4.28
N SER A 73 -5.12 2.74 4.85
CA SER A 73 -5.18 2.38 6.27
C SER A 73 -4.24 1.23 6.65
N LEU A 74 -4.00 0.27 5.73
CA LEU A 74 -3.00 -0.79 5.92
C LEU A 74 -1.60 -0.22 6.04
N PHE A 75 -1.22 0.74 5.19
CA PHE A 75 0.08 1.40 5.30
C PHE A 75 0.25 2.10 6.65
N PHE A 76 -0.77 2.81 7.14
CA PHE A 76 -0.70 3.43 8.46
C PHE A 76 -0.57 2.40 9.58
N ALA A 77 -1.42 1.38 9.60
CA ALA A 77 -1.40 0.38 10.66
C ALA A 77 -0.09 -0.44 10.67
N ALA A 78 0.46 -0.76 9.49
CA ALA A 78 1.74 -1.45 9.36
C ALA A 78 2.89 -0.59 9.89
N ASN A 79 2.98 0.68 9.50
CA ASN A 79 4.01 1.59 9.99
C ASN A 79 3.87 1.87 11.49
N PHE A 80 2.63 2.06 11.97
CA PHE A 80 2.34 2.22 13.38
C PHE A 80 2.80 1.01 14.20
N TYR A 81 2.50 -0.21 13.74
CA TYR A 81 3.00 -1.43 14.36
C TYR A 81 4.53 -1.47 14.42
N LEU A 82 5.21 -1.17 13.31
CA LEU A 82 6.68 -1.14 13.24
C LEU A 82 7.27 -0.10 14.21
N TRP A 83 6.68 1.09 14.29
CA TRP A 83 7.15 2.15 15.17
C TRP A 83 6.96 1.84 16.64
N LEU A 84 5.82 1.25 17.02
CA LEU A 84 5.62 0.73 18.37
C LEU A 84 6.60 -0.41 18.69
N GLY A 85 6.82 -1.29 17.71
CA GLY A 85 7.76 -2.37 17.81
C GLY A 85 9.21 -1.91 17.96
N MET A 86 9.59 -0.70 17.53
CA MET A 86 10.92 -0.16 17.78
C MET A 86 11.14 0.19 19.25
N GLY A 87 10.08 0.50 20.01
CA GLY A 87 10.18 0.82 21.44
C GLY A 87 10.74 -0.32 22.30
N ARG A 88 10.70 -1.56 21.82
CA ARG A 88 11.26 -2.73 22.50
C ARG A 88 12.70 -3.08 22.08
N ILE A 89 13.30 -2.30 21.17
CA ILE A 89 14.61 -2.55 20.58
C ILE A 89 15.62 -1.52 21.11
N PRO A 90 16.59 -1.92 21.96
CA PRO A 90 17.63 -1.03 22.42
C PRO A 90 18.42 -0.41 21.26
N GLY A 91 18.58 0.92 21.28
CA GLY A 91 19.28 1.66 20.23
C GLY A 91 18.43 2.02 19.01
N ALA A 92 17.14 1.65 18.98
CA ALA A 92 16.22 2.12 17.95
C ALA A 92 15.78 3.58 18.18
N GLU A 93 16.05 4.18 19.35
CA GLU A 93 15.66 5.58 19.65
C GLU A 93 16.23 6.57 18.61
N ARG A 94 17.42 6.28 18.06
CA ARG A 94 18.07 7.07 17.00
C ARG A 94 17.24 7.22 15.72
N TYR A 95 16.27 6.32 15.50
CA TYR A 95 15.41 6.32 14.32
C TYR A 95 14.05 6.98 14.56
N VAL A 96 13.71 7.36 15.80
CA VAL A 96 12.44 8.02 16.14
C VAL A 96 12.26 9.33 15.38
N LYS A 97 13.35 10.07 15.13
CA LYS A 97 13.34 11.31 14.34
C LYS A 97 12.79 11.17 12.92
N PHE A 98 12.82 9.96 12.34
CA PHE A 98 12.29 9.71 11.00
C PHE A 98 10.77 9.43 11.00
N GLN A 99 10.17 9.11 12.14
CA GLN A 99 8.75 8.72 12.22
C GLN A 99 7.81 9.84 11.74
N VAL A 100 8.02 11.08 12.19
CA VAL A 100 7.16 12.22 11.81
C VAL A 100 7.26 12.55 10.31
N PRO A 101 8.46 12.73 9.71
CA PRO A 101 8.56 12.92 8.26
C PRO A 101 7.92 11.80 7.45
N MET A 102 8.12 10.54 7.87
CA MET A 102 7.53 9.40 7.19
C MET A 102 6.00 9.37 7.33
N MET A 103 5.47 9.74 8.50
CA MET A 103 4.04 9.89 8.71
C MET A 103 3.44 10.96 7.79
N LEU A 104 4.13 12.09 7.61
CA LEU A 104 3.66 13.15 6.70
C LEU A 104 3.59 12.65 5.25
N VAL A 105 4.60 11.91 4.78
CA VAL A 105 4.57 11.31 3.43
C VAL A 105 3.41 10.32 3.29
N LEU A 106 3.19 9.47 4.30
CA LEU A 106 2.08 8.52 4.31
C LEU A 106 0.71 9.23 4.31
N ALA A 107 0.57 10.30 5.10
CA ALA A 107 -0.67 11.06 5.20
C ALA A 107 -0.99 11.85 3.93
N LEU A 108 -0.02 12.56 3.38
CA LEU A 108 -0.19 13.27 2.11
C LEU A 108 -0.48 12.29 0.98
N GLY A 109 0.25 11.16 0.93
CA GLY A 109 -0.01 10.09 -0.03
C GLY A 109 -1.43 9.52 0.11
N PHE A 110 -1.88 9.29 1.34
CA PHE A 110 -3.22 8.78 1.59
C PHE A 110 -4.31 9.76 1.15
N VAL A 111 -4.17 11.05 1.47
CA VAL A 111 -5.13 12.09 1.06
C VAL A 111 -5.24 12.14 -0.47
N VAL A 112 -4.11 12.13 -1.18
CA VAL A 112 -4.09 12.11 -2.64
C VAL A 112 -4.75 10.84 -3.18
N TRP A 113 -4.40 9.67 -2.64
CA TRP A 113 -4.94 8.41 -3.14
C TRP A 113 -6.45 8.28 -2.91
N ALA A 114 -6.92 8.61 -1.70
CA ALA A 114 -8.31 8.54 -1.33
C ALA A 114 -9.21 9.52 -2.10
N THR A 115 -8.61 10.50 -2.81
CA THR A 115 -9.38 11.49 -3.57
C THR A 115 -10.18 10.80 -4.70
N PRO A 116 -11.52 10.94 -4.72
CA PRO A 116 -12.36 10.40 -5.78
C PRO A 116 -12.26 11.24 -7.05
N ARG A 117 -12.32 10.59 -8.21
CA ARG A 117 -12.36 11.31 -9.50
C ARG A 117 -13.77 11.73 -9.91
N SER A 118 -14.76 10.89 -9.58
CA SER A 118 -16.17 11.15 -9.80
C SER A 118 -16.85 11.31 -8.44
N ILE A 119 -17.63 12.37 -8.31
CA ILE A 119 -18.49 12.61 -7.16
C ILE A 119 -19.91 12.24 -7.61
N ILE A 120 -20.68 11.59 -6.74
CA ILE A 120 -22.11 11.40 -6.98
C ILE A 120 -22.74 12.78 -6.74
N ALA A 121 -22.98 13.50 -7.83
CA ALA A 121 -23.50 14.85 -7.82
C ALA A 121 -24.82 14.90 -8.60
N THR A 122 -25.74 15.72 -8.13
CA THR A 122 -26.99 16.05 -8.82
C THR A 122 -26.71 16.95 -10.03
N GLY A 123 -27.65 17.02 -10.97
CA GLY A 123 -27.53 17.88 -12.15
C GLY A 123 -27.19 19.35 -11.82
N PRO A 124 -27.85 19.99 -10.83
CA PRO A 124 -27.51 21.34 -10.39
C PRO A 124 -26.09 21.47 -9.83
N GLU A 125 -25.61 20.48 -9.09
CA GLU A 125 -24.24 20.47 -8.54
C GLU A 125 -23.20 20.31 -9.65
N MET A 126 -23.46 19.48 -10.66
CA MET A 126 -22.58 19.35 -11.84
C MET A 126 -22.49 20.67 -12.63
N ALA A 127 -23.61 21.38 -12.79
CA ALA A 127 -23.63 22.70 -13.41
C ALA A 127 -22.82 23.72 -12.58
N ALA A 128 -22.98 23.71 -11.25
CA ALA A 128 -22.23 24.59 -10.35
C ALA A 128 -20.72 24.30 -10.34
N MET A 129 -20.31 23.04 -10.54
CA MET A 129 -18.90 22.64 -10.66
C MET A 129 -18.27 22.95 -12.02
N GLY A 130 -19.07 23.40 -13.00
CA GLY A 130 -18.59 23.68 -14.37
C GLY A 130 -18.28 22.44 -15.20
N GLY A 131 -18.81 21.26 -14.82
CA GLY A 131 -18.61 20.02 -15.57
C GLY A 131 -18.89 18.74 -14.79
N SER A 132 -18.51 17.60 -15.39
CA SER A 132 -18.67 16.25 -14.80
C SER A 132 -17.67 15.90 -13.70
N HIS A 133 -16.64 16.72 -13.52
CA HIS A 133 -15.61 16.52 -12.51
C HIS A 133 -15.35 17.82 -11.74
N HIS A 134 -15.15 17.70 -10.44
CA HIS A 134 -14.77 18.83 -9.60
C HIS A 134 -13.36 19.32 -10.01
N PRO A 135 -13.13 20.64 -10.23
CA PRO A 135 -11.85 21.16 -10.74
C PRO A 135 -10.63 20.77 -9.89
N PHE A 136 -10.75 20.86 -8.56
CA PHE A 136 -9.68 20.49 -7.63
C PHE A 136 -9.52 18.97 -7.45
N LEU A 137 -10.60 18.27 -7.08
CA LEU A 137 -10.55 16.82 -6.81
C LEU A 137 -10.27 16.00 -8.07
N GLY A 138 -10.68 16.50 -9.25
CA GLY A 138 -10.38 15.89 -10.54
C GLY A 138 -8.89 15.81 -10.84
N LEU A 139 -8.08 16.74 -10.33
CA LEU A 139 -6.62 16.72 -10.47
C LEU A 139 -6.01 15.54 -9.71
N PHE A 140 -6.35 15.38 -8.43
CA PHE A 140 -5.82 14.29 -7.58
C PHE A 140 -6.52 12.95 -7.80
N GLY A 141 -7.72 12.96 -8.37
CA GLY A 141 -8.49 11.76 -8.69
C GLY A 141 -7.93 10.96 -9.88
N VAL A 142 -6.96 11.50 -10.64
CA VAL A 142 -6.37 10.77 -11.78
C VAL A 142 -5.45 9.64 -11.33
N MET A 143 -5.39 8.57 -12.13
CA MET A 143 -4.54 7.41 -11.82
C MET A 143 -3.06 7.75 -11.65
N ALA A 144 -2.55 8.77 -12.34
CA ALA A 144 -1.16 9.17 -12.16
C ALA A 144 -0.87 9.72 -10.76
N ALA A 145 -1.74 10.57 -10.20
CA ALA A 145 -1.59 11.09 -8.84
C ALA A 145 -1.62 9.95 -7.82
N LYS A 146 -2.56 9.01 -7.98
CA LYS A 146 -2.69 7.82 -7.13
C LYS A 146 -1.45 6.93 -7.22
N ASN A 147 -0.91 6.73 -8.42
CA ASN A 147 0.31 5.95 -8.65
C ASN A 147 1.55 6.61 -8.03
N THR A 148 1.65 7.93 -8.07
CA THR A 148 2.74 8.64 -7.40
C THR A 148 2.62 8.51 -5.89
N ALA A 149 1.42 8.72 -5.34
CA ALA A 149 1.15 8.57 -3.91
C ALA A 149 1.49 7.17 -3.39
N VAL A 150 1.02 6.10 -4.05
CA VAL A 150 1.31 4.72 -3.64
C VAL A 150 2.79 4.42 -3.61
N ASN A 151 3.52 4.81 -4.65
CA ASN A 151 4.92 4.44 -4.80
C ASN A 151 5.77 5.10 -3.71
N LEU A 152 5.45 6.34 -3.36
CA LEU A 152 6.05 7.01 -2.20
C LEU A 152 5.67 6.33 -0.89
N MET A 153 4.40 5.96 -0.68
CA MET A 153 3.96 5.25 0.53
C MET A 153 4.63 3.87 0.69
N ILE A 154 4.79 3.11 -0.41
CA ILE A 154 5.52 1.83 -0.43
C ILE A 154 6.98 2.07 -0.05
N LEU A 155 7.64 3.03 -0.70
CA LEU A 155 9.05 3.35 -0.43
C LEU A 155 9.25 3.76 1.03
N THR A 156 8.37 4.61 1.58
CA THR A 156 8.38 5.00 2.99
C THR A 156 8.17 3.81 3.92
N THR A 157 7.21 2.93 3.62
CA THR A 157 6.95 1.74 4.44
C THR A 157 8.13 0.77 4.43
N PHE A 158 8.76 0.60 3.27
CA PHE A 158 10.00 -0.16 3.14
C PHE A 158 11.12 0.43 4.01
N LEU A 159 11.32 1.75 3.98
CA LEU A 159 12.29 2.42 4.85
C LEU A 159 11.99 2.16 6.33
N SER A 160 10.72 2.23 6.73
CA SER A 160 10.28 1.95 8.10
C SER A 160 10.72 0.56 8.56
N PHE A 161 10.51 -0.42 7.68
CA PHE A 161 10.92 -1.79 7.91
C PHE A 161 12.46 -1.94 7.97
N MET A 162 13.20 -1.25 7.10
CA MET A 162 14.68 -1.25 7.13
C MET A 162 15.23 -0.61 8.41
N LEU A 163 14.64 0.49 8.87
CA LEU A 163 15.01 1.14 10.14
C LEU A 163 14.73 0.22 11.33
N TYR A 164 13.57 -0.44 11.34
CA TYR A 164 13.22 -1.45 12.33
C TYR A 164 14.27 -2.58 12.36
N ARG A 165 14.64 -3.15 11.20
CA ARG A 165 15.64 -4.22 11.08
C ARG A 165 17.02 -3.80 11.59
N ARG A 166 17.35 -2.53 11.42
CA ARG A 166 18.61 -1.94 11.90
C ARG A 166 18.57 -1.53 13.37
N GLY A 167 17.42 -1.56 14.03
CA GLY A 167 17.17 -0.96 15.35
C GLY A 167 18.30 -1.20 16.35
N ASN A 168 18.65 -2.45 16.61
CA ASN A 168 19.71 -2.84 17.55
C ASN A 168 21.09 -3.09 16.92
N ARG A 169 21.30 -2.77 15.63
CA ARG A 169 22.55 -3.10 14.91
C ARG A 169 23.34 -1.85 14.55
N VAL A 170 24.66 -1.90 14.75
CA VAL A 170 25.60 -0.89 14.28
C VAL A 170 26.56 -1.55 13.31
N ALA A 171 26.60 -1.06 12.07
CA ALA A 171 27.51 -1.56 11.05
C ALA A 171 28.97 -1.41 11.53
N ALA A 172 29.74 -2.50 11.47
CA ALA A 172 31.13 -2.54 11.90
C ALA A 172 32.13 -2.29 10.75
N VAL A 173 31.65 -2.27 9.50
CA VAL A 173 32.47 -2.11 8.30
C VAL A 173 32.86 -0.65 8.07
N ALA A 174 34.10 -0.40 7.63
CA ALA A 174 34.63 0.95 7.39
C ALA A 174 33.85 1.72 6.29
N TRP A 175 33.33 1.00 5.29
CA TRP A 175 32.55 1.57 4.17
C TRP A 175 31.07 1.83 4.52
N ALA A 176 30.66 1.68 5.78
CA ALA A 176 29.26 1.88 6.20
C ALA A 176 28.74 3.30 5.95
N GLY A 177 29.62 4.32 6.00
CA GLY A 177 29.26 5.69 5.65
C GLY A 177 28.86 5.81 4.19
N THR A 178 29.73 5.34 3.29
CA THR A 178 29.47 5.30 1.84
C THR A 178 28.25 4.45 1.51
N ALA A 179 28.07 3.29 2.15
CA ALA A 179 26.90 2.43 1.98
C ALA A 179 25.58 3.16 2.23
N LYS A 180 25.50 3.87 3.37
CA LYS A 180 24.32 4.64 3.75
C LYS A 180 24.09 5.81 2.81
N ALA A 181 25.14 6.46 2.31
CA ALA A 181 25.03 7.52 1.33
C ALA A 181 24.47 7.00 -0.01
N VAL A 182 24.97 5.86 -0.51
CA VAL A 182 24.45 5.23 -1.73
C VAL A 182 23.00 4.78 -1.56
N GLN A 183 22.63 4.25 -0.39
CA GLN A 183 21.25 3.89 -0.08
C GLN A 183 20.32 5.10 -0.05
N ALA A 184 20.76 6.20 0.59
CA ALA A 184 20.01 7.45 0.60
C ALA A 184 19.84 7.98 -0.84
N LEU A 185 20.90 7.96 -1.63
CA LEU A 185 20.87 8.36 -3.04
C LEU A 185 19.89 7.51 -3.86
N ALA A 186 19.92 6.18 -3.70
CA ALA A 186 19.02 5.28 -4.43
C ALA A 186 17.54 5.56 -4.11
N VAL A 187 17.23 5.79 -2.83
CA VAL A 187 15.88 6.12 -2.36
C VAL A 187 15.45 7.50 -2.86
N SER A 188 16.32 8.51 -2.76
CA SER A 188 16.05 9.86 -3.25
C SER A 188 15.89 9.89 -4.78
N ALA A 189 16.68 9.12 -5.51
CA ALA A 189 16.57 8.99 -6.96
C ALA A 189 15.25 8.32 -7.35
N ALA A 190 14.84 7.24 -6.67
CA ALA A 190 13.53 6.63 -6.91
C ALA A 190 12.38 7.59 -6.62
N ALA A 191 12.43 8.32 -5.50
CA ALA A 191 11.44 9.34 -5.18
C ALA A 191 11.38 10.43 -6.25
N ALA A 192 12.53 10.89 -6.75
CA ALA A 192 12.61 11.88 -7.83
C ALA A 192 12.00 11.35 -9.14
N VAL A 193 12.29 10.10 -9.52
CA VAL A 193 11.68 9.46 -10.70
C VAL A 193 10.16 9.33 -10.55
N VAL A 194 9.69 8.92 -9.37
CA VAL A 194 8.26 8.79 -9.05
C VAL A 194 7.55 10.14 -9.17
N LEU A 195 8.14 11.19 -8.61
CA LEU A 195 7.62 12.56 -8.70
C LEU A 195 7.66 13.11 -10.12
N PHE A 196 8.77 12.91 -10.84
CA PHE A 196 8.94 13.35 -12.23
C PHE A 196 7.86 12.76 -13.13
N TYR A 197 7.69 11.43 -13.15
CA TYR A 197 6.64 10.80 -13.95
C TYR A 197 5.24 11.12 -13.45
N GLY A 198 5.08 11.38 -12.14
CA GLY A 198 3.83 11.87 -11.56
C GLY A 198 3.41 13.22 -12.12
N VAL A 199 4.31 14.20 -12.13
CA VAL A 199 4.06 15.55 -12.65
C VAL A 199 4.00 15.55 -14.17
N TYR A 200 4.93 14.87 -14.84
CA TYR A 200 4.99 14.84 -16.30
C TYR A 200 3.74 14.19 -16.92
N SER A 201 3.09 13.29 -16.19
CA SER A 201 1.85 12.64 -16.63
C SER A 201 0.71 13.59 -17.00
N TYR A 202 0.68 14.81 -16.42
CA TYR A 202 -0.37 15.80 -16.67
C TYR A 202 -0.23 16.48 -18.03
N TYR A 203 0.98 16.48 -18.59
CA TYR A 203 1.29 17.12 -19.87
C TYR A 203 1.18 16.17 -21.07
N VAL A 204 0.80 14.91 -20.82
CA VAL A 204 0.84 13.84 -21.81
C VAL A 204 -0.54 13.18 -21.92
N PRO A 205 -0.95 12.73 -23.13
CA PRO A 205 -2.19 11.98 -23.33
C PRO A 205 -2.31 10.71 -22.48
N SER A 206 -3.56 10.31 -22.20
CA SER A 206 -3.89 9.22 -21.27
C SER A 206 -3.30 7.85 -21.65
N ASN A 207 -3.16 7.55 -22.95
CA ASN A 207 -2.58 6.30 -23.45
C ASN A 207 -1.09 6.15 -23.08
N VAL A 208 -0.31 7.24 -23.18
CA VAL A 208 1.11 7.24 -22.81
C VAL A 208 1.28 7.31 -21.29
N ARG A 209 0.40 8.04 -20.59
CA ARG A 209 0.38 8.15 -19.12
C ARG A 209 0.35 6.80 -18.41
N ILE A 210 -0.40 5.83 -18.95
CA ILE A 210 -0.50 4.48 -18.36
C ILE A 210 0.88 3.81 -18.33
N GLY A 211 1.69 3.98 -19.37
CA GLY A 211 3.04 3.41 -19.46
C GLY A 211 4.00 3.94 -18.38
N TYR A 212 3.84 5.20 -17.95
CA TYR A 212 4.70 5.80 -16.92
C TYR A 212 4.59 5.13 -15.55
N SER A 213 3.48 4.47 -15.25
CA SER A 213 3.33 3.70 -14.02
C SER A 213 4.40 2.61 -13.87
N ALA A 214 4.80 1.96 -14.97
CA ALA A 214 5.82 0.93 -14.96
C ALA A 214 7.19 1.50 -14.54
N TYR A 215 7.57 2.68 -15.04
CA TYR A 215 8.82 3.32 -14.65
C TYR A 215 8.86 3.72 -13.18
N GLN A 216 7.74 4.23 -12.64
CA GLN A 216 7.63 4.55 -11.21
C GLN A 216 7.84 3.31 -10.33
N VAL A 217 7.16 2.21 -10.68
CA VAL A 217 7.25 0.95 -9.94
C VAL A 217 8.64 0.34 -10.04
N LEU A 218 9.22 0.28 -11.25
CA LEU A 218 10.58 -0.24 -11.46
C LEU A 218 11.63 0.57 -10.70
N ALA A 219 11.48 1.89 -10.63
CA ALA A 219 12.37 2.73 -9.85
C ALA A 219 12.29 2.42 -8.34
N VAL A 220 11.08 2.27 -7.79
CA VAL A 220 10.89 1.89 -6.38
C VAL A 220 11.45 0.50 -6.09
N LEU A 221 11.10 -0.51 -6.89
CA LEU A 221 11.61 -1.88 -6.72
C LEU A 221 13.13 -1.94 -6.88
N GLY A 222 13.68 -1.22 -7.86
CA GLY A 222 15.12 -1.10 -8.07
C GLY A 222 15.82 -0.49 -6.86
N ALA A 223 15.31 0.62 -6.31
CA ALA A 223 15.85 1.21 -5.09
C ALA A 223 15.75 0.27 -3.89
N MET A 224 14.64 -0.46 -3.72
CA MET A 224 14.47 -1.43 -2.65
C MET A 224 15.45 -2.60 -2.78
N ALA A 225 15.66 -3.10 -4.01
CA ALA A 225 16.62 -4.16 -4.31
C ALA A 225 18.06 -3.70 -4.03
N VAL A 226 18.47 -2.54 -4.54
CA VAL A 226 19.79 -1.93 -4.28
C VAL A 226 19.98 -1.69 -2.78
N PHE A 227 18.98 -1.13 -2.12
CA PHE A 227 19.05 -0.86 -0.69
C PHE A 227 19.29 -2.15 0.10
N THR A 228 18.51 -3.19 -0.19
CA THR A 228 18.61 -4.50 0.48
C THR A 228 19.92 -5.21 0.15
N ALA A 229 20.36 -5.16 -1.11
CA ALA A 229 21.62 -5.75 -1.57
C ALA A 229 22.85 -5.11 -0.91
N ILE A 230 22.78 -3.82 -0.57
CA ILE A 230 23.81 -3.12 0.21
C ILE A 230 23.66 -3.41 1.71
N ASP A 231 22.42 -3.45 2.23
CA ASP A 231 22.17 -3.59 3.67
C ASP A 231 22.62 -4.94 4.23
N ILE A 232 22.41 -6.02 3.47
CA ILE A 232 22.80 -7.39 3.86
C ILE A 232 24.31 -7.48 4.15
N PRO A 233 25.24 -7.17 3.21
CA PRO A 233 26.67 -7.21 3.46
C PRO A 233 27.13 -6.13 4.44
N MET A 234 26.52 -4.94 4.44
CA MET A 234 26.89 -3.87 5.37
C MET A 234 26.66 -4.26 6.84
N LEU A 235 25.63 -5.06 7.11
CA LEU A 235 25.28 -5.53 8.45
C LEU A 235 25.93 -6.87 8.82
N ARG A 236 26.77 -7.47 7.96
CA ARG A 236 27.55 -8.66 8.31
C ARG A 236 28.56 -8.28 9.41
N GLY A 237 28.53 -9.01 10.53
CA GLY A 237 29.36 -8.72 11.69
C GLY A 237 28.98 -7.42 12.44
N ALA A 238 27.78 -6.88 12.22
CA ALA A 238 27.32 -5.69 12.93
C ALA A 238 27.29 -5.92 14.45
N ARG A 239 27.77 -4.92 15.21
CA ARG A 239 27.69 -4.92 16.67
C ARG A 239 26.23 -4.80 17.09
N GLN A 240 25.78 -5.65 18.01
CA GLN A 240 24.46 -5.56 18.60
C GLN A 240 24.52 -4.67 19.84
N ILE A 241 23.68 -3.64 19.88
CA ILE A 241 23.58 -2.71 21.03
C ILE A 241 22.89 -3.43 22.22
N GLY A 242 21.94 -4.32 21.93
CA GLY A 242 21.24 -5.11 22.92
C GLY A 242 20.28 -6.12 22.29
N SER A 243 19.78 -7.04 23.12
CA SER A 243 18.75 -8.00 22.72
C SER A 243 17.39 -7.31 22.57
N ILE A 244 16.56 -7.84 21.67
CA ILE A 244 15.18 -7.38 21.52
C ILE A 244 14.40 -7.83 22.76
N ARG A 245 13.72 -6.89 23.42
CA ARG A 245 12.91 -7.16 24.62
C ARG A 245 11.53 -7.66 24.21
N TRP A 246 11.47 -8.91 23.76
CA TRP A 246 10.20 -9.56 23.38
C TRP A 246 9.22 -9.56 24.55
N GLY A 247 7.94 -9.32 24.27
CA GLY A 247 6.89 -9.22 25.28
C GLY A 247 6.63 -7.80 25.78
N MET A 248 7.59 -6.88 25.58
CA MET A 248 7.50 -5.47 26.02
C MET A 248 6.84 -4.54 24.98
N ILE A 249 6.22 -5.09 23.93
CA ILE A 249 5.45 -4.27 22.98
C ILE A 249 4.14 -3.81 23.64
N PRO A 250 3.71 -2.54 23.46
CA PRO A 250 2.47 -2.08 24.06
C PRO A 250 1.24 -2.75 23.44
N ALA A 251 0.19 -2.95 24.24
CA ALA A 251 -1.06 -3.60 23.83
C ALA A 251 -1.68 -3.03 22.54
N ARG A 252 -1.54 -1.71 22.33
CA ARG A 252 -1.99 -1.03 21.10
C ARG A 252 -1.39 -1.56 19.80
N ALA A 253 -0.20 -2.17 19.84
CA ALA A 253 0.37 -2.84 18.68
C ALA A 253 -0.45 -4.07 18.26
N GLN A 254 -1.08 -4.76 19.21
CA GLN A 254 -1.93 -5.91 18.92
C GLN A 254 -3.21 -5.49 18.21
N TYR A 255 -3.82 -4.37 18.60
CA TYR A 255 -4.97 -3.81 17.88
C TYR A 255 -4.60 -3.46 16.43
N ALA A 256 -3.38 -2.95 16.20
CA ALA A 256 -2.90 -2.73 14.84
C ALA A 256 -2.79 -4.04 14.03
N LEU A 257 -2.33 -5.14 14.63
CA LEU A 257 -2.30 -6.45 13.96
C LEU A 257 -3.71 -6.98 13.65
N PHE A 258 -4.66 -6.81 14.58
CA PHE A 258 -6.07 -7.17 14.34
C PHE A 258 -6.66 -6.37 13.20
N PHE A 259 -6.45 -5.05 13.22
CA PHE A 259 -6.89 -4.17 12.16
C PHE A 259 -6.29 -4.58 10.81
N LEU A 260 -4.98 -4.82 10.75
CA LEU A 260 -4.32 -5.31 9.53
C LEU A 260 -4.97 -6.60 9.02
N ALA A 261 -5.17 -7.60 9.88
CA ALA A 261 -5.76 -8.88 9.47
C ALA A 261 -7.18 -8.73 8.90
N ILE A 262 -8.04 -7.97 9.59
CA ILE A 262 -9.42 -7.71 9.16
C ILE A 262 -9.43 -6.95 7.83
N THR A 263 -8.68 -5.84 7.77
CA THR A 263 -8.63 -4.98 6.58
C THR A 263 -8.04 -5.72 5.37
N PHE A 264 -7.03 -6.56 5.57
CA PHE A 264 -6.50 -7.42 4.49
C PHE A 264 -7.54 -8.41 3.99
N THR A 265 -8.26 -9.08 4.90
CA THR A 265 -9.29 -10.06 4.54
C THR A 265 -10.41 -9.40 3.74
N TRP A 266 -10.85 -8.22 4.19
CA TRP A 266 -11.88 -7.44 3.51
C TRP A 266 -11.41 -6.95 2.14
N LEU A 267 -10.18 -6.43 2.06
CA LEU A 267 -9.56 -6.01 0.80
C LEU A 267 -9.52 -7.16 -0.22
N MET A 268 -9.07 -8.35 0.19
CA MET A 268 -8.99 -9.52 -0.68
C MET A 268 -10.37 -9.99 -1.16
N GLY A 269 -11.37 -10.02 -0.27
CA GLY A 269 -12.74 -10.37 -0.64
C GLY A 269 -13.36 -9.39 -1.63
N LEU A 270 -13.19 -8.08 -1.41
CA LEU A 270 -13.72 -7.05 -2.29
C LEU A 270 -12.99 -7.01 -3.63
N MET A 271 -11.66 -7.22 -3.66
CA MET A 271 -10.89 -7.37 -4.90
C MET A 271 -11.33 -8.60 -5.70
N GLY A 272 -11.62 -9.71 -5.01
CA GLY A 272 -12.19 -10.90 -5.64
C GLY A 272 -13.54 -10.62 -6.28
N TYR A 273 -14.40 -9.85 -5.60
CA TYR A 273 -15.67 -9.41 -6.17
C TYR A 273 -15.48 -8.53 -7.40
N ILE A 274 -14.60 -7.51 -7.37
CA ILE A 274 -14.33 -6.68 -8.55
C ILE A 274 -13.89 -7.55 -9.74
N ARG A 275 -12.92 -8.44 -9.52
CA ARG A 275 -12.40 -9.31 -10.58
C ARG A 275 -13.48 -10.22 -11.19
N SER A 276 -14.44 -10.67 -10.39
CA SER A 276 -15.57 -11.45 -10.91
C SER A 276 -16.62 -10.55 -11.57
N GLY A 277 -16.92 -9.41 -10.96
CA GLY A 277 -17.98 -8.50 -11.35
C GLY A 277 -17.69 -7.69 -12.60
N ILE A 278 -16.42 -7.49 -12.98
CA ILE A 278 -16.07 -6.85 -14.27
C ILE A 278 -16.60 -7.62 -15.48
N ARG A 279 -16.87 -8.92 -15.33
CA ARG A 279 -17.50 -9.73 -16.39
C ARG A 279 -19.00 -9.44 -16.53
N GLN A 280 -19.60 -8.70 -15.60
CA GLN A 280 -21.03 -8.34 -15.60
C GLN A 280 -21.92 -9.60 -15.76
N TYR A 281 -22.75 -9.64 -16.79
CA TYR A 281 -23.66 -10.73 -17.16
C TYR A 281 -23.00 -11.78 -18.08
N TRP A 282 -21.70 -11.99 -17.94
CA TRP A 282 -20.94 -12.96 -18.75
C TRP A 282 -20.17 -13.95 -17.86
N HIS A 283 -20.22 -15.23 -18.20
CA HIS A 283 -19.28 -16.22 -17.66
C HIS A 283 -17.90 -16.06 -18.30
N VAL A 284 -17.87 -15.85 -19.62
CA VAL A 284 -16.69 -15.46 -20.40
C VAL A 284 -17.04 -14.20 -21.17
N TYR A 285 -16.40 -13.09 -20.84
CA TYR A 285 -16.76 -11.78 -21.37
C TYR A 285 -16.75 -11.76 -22.90
N GLY A 286 -17.88 -11.37 -23.50
CA GLY A 286 -18.09 -11.30 -24.95
C GLY A 286 -18.19 -12.65 -25.66
N ARG A 287 -18.26 -13.77 -24.94
CA ARG A 287 -18.34 -15.13 -25.51
C ARG A 287 -19.47 -15.97 -24.96
N VAL A 288 -19.65 -16.00 -23.63
CA VAL A 288 -20.67 -16.82 -22.96
C VAL A 288 -21.46 -15.93 -22.02
N ALA A 289 -22.66 -15.55 -22.44
CA ALA A 289 -23.59 -14.77 -21.63
C ALA A 289 -24.17 -15.64 -20.51
N ASP A 290 -24.43 -15.04 -19.36
CA ASP A 290 -25.16 -15.65 -18.26
C ASP A 290 -26.65 -15.35 -18.45
N GLU A 291 -27.44 -16.40 -18.73
CA GLU A 291 -28.90 -16.30 -18.94
C GLU A 291 -29.69 -16.66 -17.67
N SER A 292 -29.00 -16.91 -16.55
CA SER A 292 -29.66 -17.24 -15.30
C SER A 292 -30.42 -16.04 -14.73
N ALA A 293 -31.43 -16.33 -13.89
CA ALA A 293 -32.15 -15.30 -13.13
C ALA A 293 -31.24 -14.52 -12.15
N HIS A 294 -29.98 -14.93 -11.99
CA HIS A 294 -29.00 -14.31 -11.11
C HIS A 294 -27.87 -13.58 -11.88
N ALA A 295 -28.03 -13.35 -13.17
CA ALA A 295 -27.11 -12.59 -14.02
C ALA A 295 -27.15 -11.08 -13.73
N TYR A 296 -26.76 -10.66 -12.52
CA TYR A 296 -26.73 -9.25 -12.13
C TYR A 296 -25.43 -8.87 -11.43
N THR A 297 -25.08 -7.59 -11.51
CA THR A 297 -23.98 -7.02 -10.74
C THR A 297 -24.49 -6.60 -9.36
N MET A 298 -23.97 -7.24 -8.31
CA MET A 298 -24.34 -6.90 -6.93
C MET A 298 -24.11 -5.41 -6.60
N THR A 299 -24.95 -4.86 -5.73
CA THR A 299 -24.70 -3.53 -5.18
C THR A 299 -23.48 -3.58 -4.25
N HIS A 300 -22.80 -2.44 -4.07
CA HIS A 300 -21.58 -2.39 -3.25
C HIS A 300 -21.86 -2.81 -1.80
N GLY A 301 -23.01 -2.41 -1.26
CA GLY A 301 -23.46 -2.81 0.08
C GLY A 301 -23.76 -4.31 0.21
N HIS A 302 -24.32 -4.95 -0.82
CA HIS A 302 -24.52 -6.39 -0.80
C HIS A 302 -23.17 -7.12 -0.87
N ALA A 303 -22.27 -6.67 -1.75
CA ALA A 303 -20.94 -7.27 -1.87
C ALA A 303 -20.16 -7.22 -0.55
N THR A 304 -20.19 -6.09 0.18
CA THR A 304 -19.51 -5.97 1.49
C THR A 304 -20.13 -6.89 2.54
N LEU A 305 -21.45 -7.08 2.57
CA LEU A 305 -22.11 -8.02 3.47
C LEU A 305 -21.70 -9.47 3.22
N ILE A 306 -21.60 -9.90 1.95
CA ILE A 306 -21.17 -11.27 1.62
C ILE A 306 -19.74 -11.52 2.09
N VAL A 307 -18.83 -10.56 1.87
CA VAL A 307 -17.44 -10.68 2.33
C VAL A 307 -17.35 -10.76 3.85
N THR A 308 -18.28 -10.12 4.57
CA THR A 308 -18.28 -10.04 6.04
C THR A 308 -18.96 -11.24 6.72
N ARG A 309 -19.91 -11.90 6.05
CA ARG A 309 -20.69 -13.02 6.59
C ARG A 309 -20.04 -14.41 6.40
N ARG A 310 -18.82 -14.47 5.87
CA ARG A 310 -18.00 -15.69 5.84
C ARG A 310 -17.08 -15.75 7.05
#